data_AF-A0A2E9LM94-F1
#
_entry.id   AF-A0A2E9LM94-F1
#
_cell.length_a   1.000
_cell.length_b   1.000
_cell.length_c   1.000
_cell.angle_alpha   90.00
_cell.angle_beta   90.00
_cell.angle_gamma   90.00
#
_symmetry.space_group_name_H-M   'P 1'
#
loop_
_entity.id
_entity.type
_entity.pdbx_description
1 polymer ?
#
loop_
_entity_poly.entity_id
_entity_poly.type
_entity_poly.pdbx_seq_one_letter_code
_entity_poly.pdbx_strand_id
1 'polypeptide(L)'
;MSDSKPSETPVSIDPQRLQLTSDDSSTGTLIGFKCNECEASVFGPAIFCQQCTSTDLVAVDLGDKGVLFSFTIVRIPPAGWPGDIPYVLGQVELPSGPQVLAEV
;
A
#
# COMPACT_ATOMS: atom_id res chain seq x y z
N MET A 1 12.09 -39.29 11.13
CA MET A 1 11.78 -38.71 9.81
C MET A 1 10.98 -37.47 10.10
N SER A 2 11.62 -36.30 10.03
CA SER A 2 10.99 -35.03 10.38
C SER A 2 10.41 -34.43 9.12
N ASP A 3 9.09 -34.46 9.00
CA ASP A 3 8.34 -33.77 7.95
C ASP A 3 8.51 -32.26 8.15
N SER A 4 9.51 -31.69 7.50
CA SER A 4 9.68 -30.23 7.41
C SER A 4 8.76 -29.74 6.30
N LYS A 5 7.51 -29.46 6.65
CA LYS A 5 6.57 -28.78 5.76
C LYS A 5 7.13 -27.37 5.49
N PRO A 6 7.39 -26.96 4.24
CA PRO A 6 7.90 -25.63 3.97
C PRO A 6 6.86 -24.62 4.46
N SER A 7 7.31 -23.69 5.30
CA SER A 7 6.52 -22.53 5.74
C SER A 7 6.11 -21.74 4.51
N GLU A 8 4.85 -21.83 4.11
CA GLU A 8 4.32 -21.01 3.01
C GLU A 8 4.16 -19.58 3.55
N THR A 9 5.12 -18.71 3.23
CA THR A 9 5.04 -17.29 3.56
C THR A 9 3.74 -16.71 2.97
N PRO A 10 2.92 -16.00 3.77
CA PRO A 10 1.66 -15.47 3.30
C PRO A 10 1.89 -14.46 2.16
N VAL A 11 1.02 -14.49 1.16
CA VAL A 11 1.07 -13.61 -0.01
C VAL A 11 -0.16 -12.71 0.00
N SER A 12 0.05 -11.41 -0.21
CA SER A 12 -1.03 -10.43 -0.38
C SER A 12 -1.94 -10.80 -1.54
N ILE A 13 -3.23 -10.44 -1.44
CA ILE A 13 -4.18 -10.55 -2.57
C ILE A 13 -3.69 -9.70 -3.76
N ASP A 14 -3.04 -8.58 -3.49
CA ASP A 14 -2.37 -7.74 -4.50
C ASP A 14 -0.88 -7.55 -4.13
N PRO A 15 0.00 -8.46 -4.59
CA PRO A 15 1.44 -8.40 -4.33
C PRO A 15 2.14 -7.21 -4.99
N GLN A 16 1.51 -6.56 -5.97
CA GLN A 16 2.10 -5.42 -6.66
C GLN A 16 1.87 -4.09 -5.92
N ARG A 17 1.02 -4.11 -4.89
CA ARG A 17 0.73 -2.94 -4.05
C ARG A 17 1.12 -3.13 -2.60
N LEU A 18 0.98 -4.34 -2.08
CA LEU A 18 1.32 -4.68 -0.69
C LEU A 18 2.15 -5.96 -0.69
N GLN A 19 3.36 -5.87 -0.17
CA GLN A 19 4.21 -7.04 0.08
C GLN A 19 4.18 -7.35 1.57
N LEU A 20 3.75 -8.57 1.94
CA LEU A 20 3.82 -9.04 3.31
C LEU A 20 5.27 -9.38 3.67
N THR A 21 5.72 -8.92 4.83
CA THR A 21 7.10 -9.06 5.30
C THR A 21 7.22 -9.98 6.50
N SER A 22 6.11 -10.39 7.10
CA SER A 22 6.06 -11.35 8.21
C SER A 22 5.34 -12.65 7.85
N ASP A 23 5.74 -13.74 8.50
CA ASP A 23 5.13 -15.06 8.34
C ASP A 23 3.69 -15.14 8.86
N ASP A 24 3.30 -14.22 9.75
CA ASP A 24 1.98 -14.13 10.35
C ASP A 24 1.06 -13.10 9.65
N SER A 25 1.50 -12.51 8.54
CA SER A 25 0.79 -11.46 7.79
C SER A 25 0.44 -10.19 8.57
N SER A 26 1.04 -9.99 9.76
CA SER A 26 0.81 -8.78 10.57
C SER A 26 1.55 -7.54 10.05
N THR A 27 2.63 -7.71 9.30
CA THR A 27 3.39 -6.59 8.73
C THR A 27 3.59 -6.74 7.23
N GLY A 28 3.66 -5.60 6.57
CA GLY A 28 3.95 -5.50 5.16
C GLY A 28 4.36 -4.09 4.78
N THR A 29 4.86 -3.96 3.56
CA THR A 29 5.25 -2.68 2.98
C THR A 29 4.47 -2.40 1.72
N LEU A 30 4.17 -1.12 1.48
CA LEU A 30 3.54 -0.66 0.25
C LEU A 30 4.57 -0.58 -0.87
N ILE A 31 4.18 -1.08 -2.03
CA ILE A 31 5.02 -1.10 -3.23
C ILE A 31 4.58 0.00 -4.19
N GLY A 32 5.56 0.67 -4.78
CA GLY A 32 5.35 1.70 -5.78
C GLY A 32 6.52 1.83 -6.73
N PHE A 33 6.57 2.97 -7.41
CA PHE A 33 7.61 3.30 -8.36
C PHE A 33 8.16 4.70 -8.09
N LYS A 34 9.48 4.87 -8.21
CA LYS A 34 10.14 6.19 -8.25
C LYS A 34 10.58 6.46 -9.69
N CYS A 35 10.34 7.68 -10.17
CA CYS A 35 10.85 8.14 -11.46
C CYS A 35 12.32 8.53 -11.36
N ASN A 36 13.16 8.02 -12.26
CA ASN A 36 14.59 8.36 -12.28
C ASN A 36 14.86 9.78 -12.83
N GLU A 37 13.91 10.36 -13.57
CA GLU A 37 14.07 11.70 -14.15
C GLU A 37 13.65 12.84 -13.22
N CYS A 38 12.49 12.73 -12.57
CA CYS A 38 11.92 13.81 -11.74
C CYS A 38 11.75 13.44 -10.28
N GLU A 39 12.19 12.24 -9.87
CA GLU A 39 12.17 11.73 -8.50
C GLU A 39 10.79 11.55 -7.86
N ALA A 40 9.69 11.82 -8.59
CA ALA A 40 8.34 11.60 -8.11
C ALA A 40 8.12 10.10 -7.81
N SER A 41 7.51 9.84 -6.65
CA SER A 41 7.06 8.49 -6.27
C SER A 41 5.58 8.31 -6.61
N VAL A 42 5.20 7.09 -6.97
CA VAL A 42 3.83 6.70 -7.33
C VAL A 42 3.48 5.42 -6.58
N PHE A 43 2.29 5.37 -5.97
CA PHE A 43 1.81 4.16 -5.30
C PHE A 43 1.15 3.19 -6.28
N GLY A 44 1.52 1.91 -6.20
CA GLY A 44 1.01 0.83 -7.04
C GLY A 44 1.63 0.78 -8.45
N PRO A 45 1.12 -0.11 -9.33
CA PRO A 45 1.63 -0.28 -10.68
C PRO A 45 1.58 1.00 -11.50
N ALA A 46 2.72 1.38 -12.10
CA ALA A 46 2.83 2.53 -12.98
C ALA A 46 3.64 2.17 -14.23
N ILE A 47 3.13 2.55 -15.40
CA ILE A 47 3.81 2.39 -16.70
C ILE A 47 4.48 3.67 -17.19
N PHE A 48 4.08 4.82 -16.64
CA PHE A 48 4.69 6.13 -16.87
C PHE A 48 4.53 7.01 -15.63
N CYS A 49 5.44 7.96 -15.46
CA CYS A 49 5.42 8.93 -14.38
C CYS A 49 4.24 9.90 -14.56
N GLN A 50 3.36 9.99 -13.57
CA GLN A 50 2.22 10.92 -13.61
C GLN A 50 2.61 12.41 -13.50
N GLN A 51 3.89 12.70 -13.21
CA GLN A 51 4.41 14.07 -13.09
C GLN A 51 5.12 14.54 -14.37
N CYS A 52 6.01 13.74 -14.96
CA CYS A 52 6.82 14.14 -16.13
C CYS A 52 6.58 13.30 -17.39
N THR A 53 5.70 12.28 -17.35
CA THR A 53 5.40 11.35 -18.46
C THR A 53 6.51 10.41 -18.90
N SER A 54 7.69 10.44 -18.26
CA SER A 54 8.77 9.47 -18.51
C SER A 54 8.34 8.03 -18.20
N THR A 55 8.87 7.08 -18.95
CA THR A 55 8.74 5.64 -18.70
C THR A 55 9.89 5.08 -17.88
N ASP A 56 10.88 5.90 -17.50
CA ASP A 56 12.01 5.50 -16.66
C ASP A 56 11.60 5.50 -15.17
N LEU A 57 11.04 4.36 -14.77
CA LEU A 57 10.52 4.09 -13.43
C LEU A 57 11.24 2.89 -12.82
N VAL A 58 11.57 2.98 -11.54
CA VAL A 58 12.13 1.87 -10.75
C VAL A 58 11.19 1.52 -9.60
N ALA A 59 10.96 0.23 -9.37
CA ALA A 59 10.15 -0.23 -8.24
C ALA A 59 10.83 0.11 -6.90
N VAL A 60 10.05 0.57 -5.94
CA VAL A 60 10.53 0.98 -4.61
C VAL A 60 9.58 0.53 -3.51
N ASP A 61 10.15 0.28 -2.34
CA ASP A 61 9.44 0.15 -1.07
C ASP A 61 9.05 1.56 -0.57
N LEU A 62 7.75 1.79 -0.33
CA LEU A 62 7.21 3.05 0.16
C LEU A 62 7.05 3.08 1.69
N GLY A 63 7.31 1.97 2.36
CA GLY A 63 7.26 1.79 3.81
C GLY A 63 5.92 1.27 4.34
N ASP A 64 5.90 1.13 5.66
CA ASP A 64 4.80 0.65 6.49
C ASP A 64 4.17 1.75 7.37
N LYS A 65 4.63 3.00 7.22
CA LYS A 65 4.26 4.14 8.04
C LYS A 65 3.89 5.34 7.19
N GLY A 66 3.05 6.20 7.75
CA GLY A 66 2.70 7.47 7.17
C GLY A 66 2.10 8.41 8.21
N VAL A 67 1.75 9.62 7.77
CA VAL A 67 1.11 10.65 8.59
C VAL A 67 -0.34 10.80 8.14
N LEU A 68 -1.28 10.81 9.09
CA LEU A 68 -2.68 11.09 8.78
C LEU A 68 -2.82 12.55 8.33
N PHE A 69 -3.03 12.77 7.04
CA PHE A 69 -3.14 14.09 6.44
C PHE A 69 -4.55 14.67 6.64
N SER A 70 -5.57 13.85 6.38
CA SER A 70 -6.99 14.20 6.53
C SER A 70 -7.80 12.93 6.80
N PHE A 71 -9.01 13.05 7.33
CA PHE A 71 -9.90 11.92 7.54
C PHE A 71 -11.38 12.31 7.46
N THR A 72 -12.23 11.31 7.29
CA THR A 72 -13.68 11.44 7.40
C THR A 72 -14.26 10.28 8.20
N ILE A 73 -15.44 10.50 8.81
CA ILE A 73 -16.20 9.45 9.51
C ILE A 73 -17.30 8.98 8.58
N VAL A 74 -17.19 7.74 8.11
CA VAL A 74 -18.20 7.12 7.26
C VAL A 74 -19.30 6.53 8.14
N ARG A 75 -20.48 7.14 8.08
CA ARG A 75 -21.67 6.70 8.81
C ARG A 75 -22.62 5.86 7.97
N ILE A 76 -22.52 5.98 6.64
CA ILE A 76 -23.33 5.23 5.67
C ILE A 76 -22.34 4.63 4.66
N PRO A 77 -21.97 3.35 4.79
CA PRO A 77 -21.01 2.70 3.89
C PRO A 77 -21.63 2.32 2.54
N PRO A 78 -20.80 1.97 1.54
CA PRO A 78 -21.29 1.31 0.33
C PRO A 78 -21.93 -0.06 0.66
N ALA A 79 -22.82 -0.52 -0.23
CA ALA A 79 -23.43 -1.83 -0.09
C ALA A 79 -22.38 -2.94 -0.07
N GLY A 80 -22.50 -3.88 0.88
CA GLY A 80 -21.58 -5.02 1.02
C GLY A 80 -20.33 -4.74 1.86
N TRP A 81 -20.23 -3.58 2.53
CA TRP A 81 -19.17 -3.33 3.50
C TRP A 81 -19.23 -4.33 4.66
N PRO A 82 -18.14 -5.11 4.92
CA PRO A 82 -18.15 -6.15 5.93
C PRO A 82 -17.75 -5.65 7.33
N GLY A 83 -17.23 -4.42 7.45
CA GLY A 83 -16.71 -3.86 8.69
C GLY A 83 -17.76 -3.14 9.54
N ASP A 84 -17.32 -2.66 10.70
CA ASP A 84 -18.17 -1.96 11.66
C ASP A 84 -18.55 -0.54 11.18
N ILE A 85 -19.61 0.01 11.77
CA ILE A 85 -20.13 1.35 11.47
C ILE A 85 -20.34 2.12 12.79
N PRO A 86 -19.89 3.38 12.89
CA PRO A 86 -19.12 4.14 11.90
C PRO A 86 -17.64 3.72 11.87
N TYR A 87 -16.97 3.96 10.74
CA TYR A 87 -15.51 3.80 10.62
C TYR A 87 -14.83 5.09 10.16
N VAL A 88 -13.54 5.23 10.46
CA VAL A 88 -12.71 6.36 10.03
C VAL A 88 -12.02 5.98 8.73
N LEU A 89 -12.22 6.76 7.67
CA LEU A 89 -11.45 6.66 6.45
C LEU A 89 -10.40 7.77 6.42
N GLY A 90 -9.14 7.37 6.55
CA GLY A 90 -7.98 8.26 6.55
C GLY A 90 -7.34 8.40 5.17
N GLN A 91 -6.88 9.61 4.87
CA GLN A 91 -5.92 9.92 3.82
C GLN A 91 -4.55 10.00 4.47
N VAL A 92 -3.69 9.03 4.20
CA VAL A 92 -2.38 8.85 4.83
C VAL A 92 -1.29 9.24 3.84
N GLU A 93 -0.44 10.20 4.22
CA GLU A 93 0.73 10.63 3.46
C GLU A 93 1.93 9.75 3.81
N LEU A 94 2.49 9.09 2.80
CA LEU A 94 3.69 8.27 2.93
C LEU A 94 4.94 9.16 2.89
N PRO A 95 6.04 8.78 3.56
CA PRO A 95 7.28 9.58 3.58
C PRO A 95 7.86 9.87 2.19
N SER A 96 7.56 9.03 1.20
CA SER A 96 8.00 9.16 -0.19
C SER A 96 7.13 10.09 -1.04
N GLY A 97 6.03 10.62 -0.49
CA GLY A 97 5.14 11.61 -1.13
C GLY A 97 3.72 11.13 -1.48
N PRO A 98 3.50 9.89 -1.97
CA PRO A 98 2.15 9.43 -2.29
C PRO A 98 1.22 9.41 -1.09
N GLN A 99 -0.06 9.63 -1.36
CA GLN A 99 -1.11 9.49 -0.35
C GLN A 99 -1.99 8.28 -0.66
N VAL A 100 -2.35 7.55 0.38
CA VAL A 100 -3.19 6.34 0.30
C VAL A 100 -4.42 6.47 1.18
N LEU A 101 -5.48 5.75 0.82
CA LEU A 101 -6.69 5.66 1.64
C LEU A 101 -6.64 4.38 2.46
N ALA A 102 -6.89 4.48 3.76
CA ALA A 102 -6.94 3.36 4.68
C ALA A 102 -7.98 3.59 5.78
N GLU A 103 -8.53 2.51 6.32
CA GLU A 103 -9.26 2.55 7.59
C GLU A 103 -8.28 2.80 8.74
N VAL A 104 -8.66 3.61 9.74
CA VAL A 104 -7.81 4.05 10.87
C VAL A 104 -8.46 3.72 12.20
#